data_AF-X0ZTQ0-F1
#
_entry.id   AF-X0ZTQ0-F1
#
_cell.length_a   1.000
_cell.length_b   1.000
_cell.length_c   1.000
_cell.angle_alpha   90.00
_cell.angle_beta   90.00
_cell.angle_gamma   90.00
#
_symmetry.space_group_name_H-M   'P 1'
#
loop_
_entity.id
_entity.type
_entity.pdbx_description
1 polymer ?
#
loop_
_entity_poly.entity_id
_entity_poly.type
_entity_poly.pdbx_seq_one_letter_code
_entity_poly.pdbx_strand_id
1 'polypeptide(L)'
;MLDVEMLVCKNPQFHKDCQWKHAGIRYPDERYLPLKQRLTSEVKKTHIAYRITHWKFGVLTTIKLGHDNKIFVVDNQQALKDFALY
;
A
#
# COMPACT_ATOMS: atom_id res chain seq x y z
N MET A 1 -9.72 3.29 -11.02
CA MET A 1 -9.95 3.50 -9.58
C MET A 1 -8.81 2.87 -8.81
N LEU A 2 -8.21 3.63 -7.88
CA LEU A 2 -7.16 3.12 -7.00
C LEU A 2 -7.82 2.54 -5.75
N ASP A 3 -7.45 1.32 -5.41
CA ASP A 3 -7.82 0.63 -4.20
C ASP A 3 -6.62 0.57 -3.25
N VAL A 4 -6.88 0.76 -1.96
CA VAL A 4 -5.87 0.63 -0.92
C VAL A 4 -6.20 -0.56 -0.04
N GLU A 5 -5.21 -1.40 0.18
CA GLU A 5 -5.33 -2.57 1.05
C GLU A 5 -4.32 -2.46 2.17
N MET A 6 -4.75 -2.79 3.39
CA MET A 6 -3.92 -2.83 4.59
C MET A 6 -3.60 -4.28 4.94
N LEU A 7 -2.39 -4.54 5.40
CA LEU A 7 -2.00 -5.86 5.88
C LEU A 7 -2.49 -6.04 7.31
N VAL A 8 -3.43 -6.95 7.52
CA VAL A 8 -3.99 -7.27 8.83
C VAL A 8 -3.55 -8.67 9.21
N CYS A 9 -2.80 -8.80 10.30
CA CYS A 9 -2.40 -10.08 10.86
C CYS A 9 -3.34 -10.46 12.01
N LYS A 10 -3.83 -11.71 12.02
CA LYS A 10 -4.60 -12.24 13.15
C LYS A 10 -3.77 -12.23 14.43
N ASN A 11 -2.47 -12.51 14.31
CA ASN A 11 -1.52 -12.44 15.41
C ASN A 11 -0.33 -11.55 15.04
N PRO A 12 -0.40 -10.23 15.31
CA PRO A 12 0.59 -9.26 14.85
C PRO A 12 1.98 -9.49 15.44
N GLN A 13 2.07 -10.09 16.63
CA GLN A 13 3.34 -10.37 17.30
C GLN A 13 4.17 -11.48 16.61
N PHE A 14 3.51 -12.35 15.85
CA PHE A 14 4.15 -13.47 15.13
C PHE A 14 4.04 -13.35 13.61
N HIS A 15 3.42 -12.27 13.11
CA HIS A 15 3.07 -12.11 11.69
C HIS A 15 2.40 -13.36 11.10
N LYS A 16 1.60 -14.08 11.91
CA LYS A 16 0.87 -15.27 11.47
C LYS A 16 -0.51 -14.87 10.96
N ASP A 17 -0.94 -15.57 9.91
CA ASP A 17 -2.23 -15.37 9.24
C ASP A 17 -2.47 -13.92 8.81
N CYS A 18 -1.44 -13.30 8.20
CA CYS A 18 -1.55 -11.96 7.64
C CYS A 18 -2.29 -11.99 6.30
N GLN A 19 -3.33 -11.17 6.20
CA GLN A 19 -4.14 -11.01 4.99
C GLN A 19 -4.24 -9.55 4.61
N TRP A 20 -4.18 -9.29 3.31
CA TRP A 20 -4.50 -7.98 2.76
C TRP A 20 -6.01 -7.81 2.80
N LYS A 21 -6.45 -6.78 3.51
CA LYS A 21 -7.86 -6.40 3.59
C LYS A 21 -8.03 -5.03 2.95
N HIS A 22 -9.13 -4.88 2.23
CA HIS A 22 -9.50 -3.58 1.69
C HIS A 22 -9.59 -2.59 2.85
N ALA A 23 -8.84 -1.50 2.75
CA ALA A 23 -8.71 -0.57 3.86
C ALA A 23 -9.98 0.28 4.07
N GLY A 24 -10.96 0.18 3.16
CA GLY A 24 -12.22 0.91 3.21
C GLY A 24 -12.06 2.42 3.06
N ILE A 25 -10.85 2.87 2.70
CA ILE A 25 -10.52 4.26 2.69
C ILE A 25 -10.97 4.82 1.36
N ARG A 26 -12.13 5.52 1.40
CA ARG A 26 -12.56 6.43 0.34
C ARG A 26 -11.59 7.61 0.32
N TYR A 27 -10.36 7.38 -0.14
CA TYR A 27 -9.46 8.47 -0.46
C TYR A 27 -10.03 9.16 -1.71
N PRO A 28 -10.36 10.46 -1.64
CA PRO A 28 -11.13 11.13 -2.67
C PRO A 28 -10.29 11.25 -3.94
N ASP A 29 -10.51 10.41 -4.96
CA ASP A 29 -9.89 10.47 -6.29
C ASP A 29 -8.44 11.02 -6.28
N GLU A 30 -7.63 10.61 -5.30
CA GLU A 30 -6.32 11.22 -5.09
C GLU A 30 -5.40 10.69 -6.18
N ARG A 31 -4.64 11.59 -6.81
CA ARG A 31 -3.55 11.19 -7.70
C ARG A 31 -2.61 10.26 -6.93
N TYR A 32 -2.06 9.27 -7.62
CA TYR A 32 -1.20 8.24 -7.05
C TYR A 32 -0.06 8.79 -6.16
N LEU A 33 0.57 9.91 -6.55
CA LEU A 33 1.68 10.53 -5.80
C LEU A 33 1.27 11.03 -4.39
N PRO A 34 0.25 11.89 -4.23
CA PRO A 34 -0.28 12.27 -2.91
C PRO A 34 -0.64 11.08 -2.02
N LEU A 35 -1.34 10.09 -2.60
CA LEU A 35 -1.76 8.88 -1.89
C LEU A 35 -0.55 8.13 -1.34
N LYS A 36 0.47 7.92 -2.17
CA LYS A 36 1.73 7.27 -1.79
C LYS A 36 2.43 7.99 -0.63
N GLN A 37 2.52 9.32 -0.68
CA GLN A 37 3.15 10.10 0.40
C GLN A 37 2.38 9.98 1.73
N ARG A 38 1.04 10.04 1.68
CA ARG A 38 0.19 9.88 2.85
C ARG A 38 0.33 8.49 3.48
N LEU A 39 0.23 7.43 2.68
CA LEU A 39 0.39 6.06 3.16
C LEU A 39 1.79 5.80 3.73
N THR A 40 2.83 6.41 3.16
CA THR A 40 4.19 6.39 3.73
C THR A 40 4.20 6.97 5.15
N SER A 41 3.53 8.09 5.38
CA SER A 41 3.41 8.69 6.72
C SER A 41 2.60 7.83 7.68
N GLU A 42 1.51 7.21 7.21
CA GLU A 42 0.67 6.29 8.00
C GLU A 42 1.45 5.06 8.44
N VAL A 43 2.21 4.42 7.55
CA VAL A 43 3.06 3.27 7.84
C VAL A 43 4.06 3.61 8.95
N LYS A 44 4.62 4.82 8.94
CA LYS A 44 5.54 5.29 9.98
C LYS A 44 4.89 5.35 11.36
N LYS A 45 3.61 5.73 11.41
CA LYS A 45 2.87 5.94 12.67
C LYS A 45 2.30 4.62 13.19
N THR A 46 1.66 3.88 12.31
CA THR A 46 0.84 2.71 12.65
C THR A 46 1.62 1.40 12.58
N HIS A 47 2.79 1.38 11.91
CA HIS A 47 3.56 0.17 11.61
C HIS A 47 2.78 -0.85 10.75
N ILE A 48 1.65 -0.44 10.17
CA ILE A 48 0.84 -1.26 9.28
C ILE A 48 1.39 -1.14 7.86
N ALA A 49 1.52 -2.27 7.16
CA ALA A 49 1.88 -2.27 5.75
C ALA A 49 0.64 -1.99 4.89
N TYR A 50 0.82 -1.22 3.82
CA TYR A 50 -0.23 -0.89 2.87
C TYR A 50 0.20 -1.26 1.45
N ARG A 51 -0.75 -1.59 0.59
CA ARG A 51 -0.52 -1.66 -0.86
C ARG A 51 -1.58 -0.87 -1.60
N ILE A 52 -1.15 -0.25 -2.69
CA ILE A 52 -1.98 0.47 -3.64
C ILE A 52 -2.16 -0.44 -4.85
N THR A 53 -3.40 -0.78 -5.14
CA THR A 53 -3.81 -1.64 -6.24
C THR A 53 -4.67 -0.82 -7.20
N HIS A 54 -4.51 -1.01 -8.50
CA HIS A 54 -5.43 -0.48 -9.50
C HIS A 54 -6.24 -1.64 -10.07
N TRP A 55 -7.57 -1.50 -10.11
CA TRP A 55 -8.48 -2.54 -10.61
C TRP A 55 -8.08 -3.14 -11.96
N LYS A 56 -7.49 -2.35 -12.88
CA LYS A 56 -7.07 -2.80 -14.22
C LYS A 56 -5.62 -3.25 -14.31
N PHE A 57 -4.72 -2.68 -13.51
CA PHE A 57 -3.26 -2.88 -13.66
C PHE A 57 -2.64 -3.71 -12.53
N GLY A 58 -3.45 -4.11 -11.54
CA GLY A 58 -2.98 -4.84 -10.37
C GLY A 58 -2.21 -3.94 -9.40
N VAL A 59 -1.27 -4.52 -8.66
CA VAL A 59 -0.55 -3.81 -7.59
C VAL A 59 0.43 -2.81 -8.20
N LEU A 60 0.25 -1.53 -7.86
CA LEU A 60 1.14 -0.43 -8.26
C LEU A 60 2.30 -0.27 -7.27
N THR A 61 2.01 -0.27 -5.97
CA THR A 61 3.01 -0.02 -4.92
C THR A 61 2.68 -0.78 -3.65
N THR A 62 3.70 -1.31 -2.98
CA THR A 62 3.60 -1.83 -1.62
C THR A 62 4.50 -1.01 -0.71
N ILE A 63 3.96 -0.55 0.42
CA ILE A 63 4.65 0.26 1.42
C ILE A 63 4.62 -0.50 2.74
N LYS A 64 5.78 -0.76 3.32
CA LYS A 64 5.89 -1.46 4.60
C LYS A 64 7.01 -0.89 5.45
N LEU A 65 6.91 -1.06 6.76
CA LEU A 65 8.01 -0.82 7.67
C LEU A 65 8.89 -2.07 7.72
N GLY A 66 10.20 -1.91 7.54
CA GLY A 66 11.15 -3.01 7.72
C GLY A 66 11.65 -3.10 9.16
N HIS A 67 12.40 -4.16 9.46
CA HIS A 67 12.94 -4.43 10.79
C HIS A 67 13.81 -3.30 11.36
N ASP A 68 14.49 -2.54 10.50
CA ASP A 68 15.32 -1.40 10.90
C ASP A 68 14.51 -0.12 11.21
N ASN A 69 13.18 -0.21 11.36
CA ASN A 69 12.25 0.93 11.42
C ASN A 69 12.36 1.89 10.20
N LYS A 70 12.93 1.41 9.10
CA LYS A 70 12.98 2.12 7.81
C LYS A 70 11.76 1.78 6.99
N ILE A 71 11.23 2.77 6.27
CA ILE A 71 10.12 2.53 5.34
C ILE A 71 10.68 2.02 4.02
N PHE A 72 10.10 0.91 3.57
CA PHE A 72 10.37 0.31 2.28
C PHE A 72 9.16 0.55 1.38
N VAL A 73 9.44 1.14 0.22
CA VAL A 73 8.47 1.41 -0.83
C VAL A 73 8.88 0.57 -2.04
N VAL A 74 8.02 -0.36 -2.44
CA VAL A 74 8.24 -1.25 -3.58
C VAL A 74 7.23 -0.89 -4.66
N ASP A 75 7.72 -0.25 -5.71
CA ASP A 75 6.93 0.14 -6.87
C ASP A 75 7.01 -0.93 -7.96
N ASN A 76 5.85 -1.35 -8.47
CA ASN A 76 5.77 -2.24 -9.62
C ASN A 76 5.93 -1.43 -10.91
N GLN A 77 7.17 -1.34 -11.39
CA GLN A 77 7.54 -0.53 -12.56
C GLN A 77 6.72 -0.85 -13.81
N GLN A 78 6.34 -2.12 -14.02
CA GLN A 78 5.52 -2.50 -15.16
C GLN A 78 4.09 -1.96 -15.02
N ALA A 79 3.43 -2.22 -13.88
CA ALA A 79 2.08 -1.72 -13.63
C ALA A 79 2.01 -0.18 -13.61
N LEU A 80 3.08 0.49 -13.17
CA LEU A 80 3.19 1.95 -13.21
C LEU A 80 3.34 2.51 -14.63
N LYS A 81 4.11 1.83 -15.50
CA LYS A 81 4.19 2.20 -16.92
C LYS A 81 2.83 2.07 -17.59
N ASP A 82 2.14 0.94 -17.36
CA ASP A 82 0.84 0.68 -17.94
C ASP A 82 -0.24 1.65 -17.41
N PHE A 83 -0.14 2.04 -16.14
CA PHE A 83 -0.99 3.06 -15.53
C PHE A 83 -0.71 4.48 -16.06
N ALA A 84 0.56 4.83 -16.35
CA ALA A 84 0.93 6.17 -16.83
C ALA A 84 0.57 6.42 -18.31
N LEU A 85 0.32 5.37 -19.09
CA LEU A 85 -0.05 5.43 -20.50
C LEU A 85 -1.57 5.62 -20.72
N TYR A 86 -2.36 5.61 -19.66
CA TYR A 86 -3.83 5.70 -19.67
C TYR A 86 -4.32 7.00 -19.04
#